data_AF-A0A528TEZ9-F1
#
_entry.id   AF-A0A528TEZ9-F1
#
_cell.length_a   1.000
_cell.length_b   1.000
_cell.length_c   1.000
_cell.angle_alpha   90.00
_cell.angle_beta   90.00
_cell.angle_gamma   90.00
#
_symmetry.space_group_name_H-M   'P 1'
#
loop_
_entity.id
_entity.type
_entity.pdbx_description
1 polymer ?
#
loop_
_entity_poly.entity_id
_entity_poly.type
_entity_poly.pdbx_seq_one_letter_code
_entity_poly.pdbx_strand_id
1 'polypeptide(L)' 'SDPEEKAWIQARIEGADKEITFTATGKKAILSKLVEAEGFEQFIDVKYKGTKRFGLDGGESLIPALEQIIKRGGQLGLK' A
#
# COMPACT_ATOMS: atom_id res chain seq x y z
N SER A 1 -14.84 -15.04 -18.89
CA SER A 1 -13.51 -15.63 -18.73
C SER A 1 -12.72 -15.36 -19.99
N ASP A 2 -11.97 -14.27 -20.02
CA ASP A 2 -11.13 -13.92 -21.16
C ASP A 2 -9.78 -14.66 -21.03
N PRO A 3 -9.44 -15.56 -21.96
CA PRO A 3 -8.15 -16.26 -21.94
C PRO A 3 -6.95 -15.32 -21.98
N GLU A 4 -7.06 -14.16 -22.64
CA GLU A 4 -5.98 -13.18 -22.75
C GLU A 4 -5.70 -12.48 -21.43
N GLU A 5 -6.75 -12.03 -20.73
CA GLU A 5 -6.61 -11.42 -19.40
C GLU A 5 -5.99 -12.41 -18.40
N LYS A 6 -6.41 -13.68 -18.45
CA LYS A 6 -5.86 -14.72 -17.60
C LYS A 6 -4.37 -14.94 -17.88
N ALA A 7 -3.99 -15.12 -19.14
CA ALA A 7 -2.59 -15.30 -19.53
C ALA A 7 -1.73 -14.09 -19.12
N TRP A 8 -2.28 -12.88 -19.24
CA TRP A 8 -1.61 -11.63 -18.85
C TRP A 8 -1.28 -11.56 -17.35
N ILE A 9 -2.19 -12.03 -16.47
CA ILE A 9 -1.98 -12.11 -15.03
C ILE A 9 -0.94 -13.19 -14.70
N GLN A 10 -1.08 -14.38 -15.28
CA GLN A 10 -0.17 -15.51 -15.02
C GLN A 10 1.28 -15.15 -15.35
N ALA A 11 1.53 -14.51 -16.50
CA ALA A 11 2.86 -14.05 -16.90
C ALA A 11 3.50 -13.02 -15.94
N ARG A 12 2.70 -12.37 -15.09
CA ARG A 12 3.15 -11.36 -14.12
C ARG A 12 3.39 -11.92 -12.72
N ILE A 13 2.61 -12.91 -12.31
CA ILE A 13 2.62 -13.44 -10.94
C ILE A 13 3.36 -14.78 -10.85
N GLU A 14 3.28 -15.62 -11.88
CA GLU A 14 3.83 -16.98 -11.87
C GLU A 14 5.24 -17.01 -12.51
N GLY A 15 6.15 -17.78 -11.91
CA GLY A 15 7.48 -18.08 -12.46
C GLY A 15 8.64 -17.76 -11.51
N ALA A 16 9.82 -18.30 -11.84
CA ALA A 16 11.07 -17.86 -11.23
C ALA A 16 11.30 -16.38 -11.58
N ASP A 17 11.88 -15.61 -10.67
CA ASP A 17 12.15 -14.17 -10.80
C ASP A 17 10.94 -13.21 -10.68
N LYS A 18 9.76 -13.71 -10.25
CA LYS A 18 8.59 -12.86 -9.94
C LYS A 18 8.49 -12.46 -8.47
N GLU A 19 9.53 -12.73 -7.68
CA GLU A 19 9.59 -12.31 -6.29
C GLU A 19 9.55 -10.78 -6.17
N ILE A 20 8.74 -10.28 -5.24
CA ILE A 20 8.64 -8.85 -4.98
C ILE A 20 9.88 -8.42 -4.19
N THR A 21 10.84 -7.82 -4.88
CA THR A 21 12.03 -7.24 -4.26
C THR A 21 11.90 -5.74 -4.11
N PHE A 22 12.19 -5.23 -2.91
CA PHE A 22 12.29 -3.80 -2.64
C PHE A 22 13.74 -3.41 -2.40
N THR A 23 14.14 -2.23 -2.88
CA THR A 23 15.40 -1.61 -2.49
C THR A 23 15.40 -1.31 -0.99
N ALA A 24 16.58 -1.20 -0.37
CA ALA A 24 16.68 -0.85 1.05
C ALA A 24 15.94 0.46 1.39
N THR A 25 16.04 1.46 0.51
CA THR A 25 15.31 2.73 0.65
C THR A 25 13.80 2.53 0.49
N GLY A 26 13.36 1.68 -0.44
CA GLY A 26 11.95 1.35 -0.63
C GLY A 26 11.33 0.69 0.62
N LYS A 27 12.03 -0.26 1.23
CA LYS A 27 11.61 -0.87 2.50
C LYS A 27 11.45 0.16 3.62
N LYS A 28 12.44 1.07 3.75
CA LYS A 28 12.38 2.16 4.74
C LYS A 28 11.21 3.11 4.48
N ALA A 29 10.93 3.44 3.23
CA ALA A 29 9.79 4.30 2.87
C ALA A 29 8.44 3.66 3.22
N ILE A 30 8.27 2.36 2.93
CA ILE A 30 7.06 1.61 3.31
C ILE A 30 6.90 1.61 4.83
N LEU A 31 7.97 1.31 5.57
CA LEU A 31 7.95 1.32 7.03
C LEU A 31 7.60 2.71 7.60
N SER A 32 8.18 3.78 7.04
CA SER A 32 7.85 5.16 7.45
C SER A 32 6.35 5.42 7.33
N LYS A 33 5.72 5.00 6.22
CA LYS A 33 4.29 5.19 6.00
C LYS A 33 3.42 4.39 6.96
N LEU A 34 3.85 3.19 7.35
CA LEU A 34 3.16 2.41 8.39
C LEU A 34 3.25 3.11 9.75
N VAL A 35 4.43 3.61 10.13
CA VAL A 35 4.62 4.33 11.39
C VAL A 35 3.81 5.63 11.42
N GLU A 36 3.75 6.35 10.31
CA GLU A 36 2.91 7.55 10.17
C GLU A 36 1.41 7.21 10.33
N ALA A 37 0.93 6.12 9.72
CA ALA A 37 -0.46 5.68 9.83
C ALA A 37 -0.83 5.31 11.27
N GLU A 38 -0.04 4.43 11.90
CA GLU A 38 -0.21 4.02 13.29
C GLU A 38 -0.17 5.21 14.25
N GLY A 39 0.83 6.09 14.09
CA GLY A 39 0.99 7.26 14.94
C GLY A 39 -0.17 8.24 14.82
N PHE A 40 -0.75 8.39 13.62
CA PHE A 40 -1.93 9.22 13.41
C PHE A 40 -3.18 8.64 14.09
N GLU A 41 -3.37 7.33 13.98
CA GLU A 41 -4.47 6.62 14.63
C GLU A 41 -4.40 6.76 16.16
N GLN A 42 -3.22 6.52 16.74
CA GLN A 42 -2.97 6.70 18.18
C GLN A 42 -3.18 8.14 18.62
N PHE A 43 -2.71 9.11 17.82
CA PHE A 43 -2.88 10.52 18.12
C PHE A 43 -4.37 10.92 18.17
N ILE A 44 -5.16 10.51 17.17
CA ILE A 44 -6.59 10.80 17.14
C ILE A 44 -7.30 10.13 18.30
N ASP A 45 -6.94 8.89 18.63
CA ASP A 45 -7.56 8.15 19.74
C ASP A 45 -7.38 8.87 21.08
N VAL A 46 -6.18 9.40 21.34
CA VAL A 46 -5.87 10.18 22.53
C VAL A 46 -6.57 11.55 22.49
N LYS A 47 -6.48 12.25 21.36
CA LYS A 47 -6.93 13.65 21.24
C LYS A 47 -8.46 13.79 21.23
N TYR A 48 -9.17 12.85 20.61
CA TYR A 48 -10.61 12.90 20.38
C TYR A 48 -11.31 11.67 20.98
N LYS A 49 -10.98 11.36 22.24
CA LYS A 49 -11.45 10.18 22.94
C LYS A 49 -12.98 10.04 22.89
N GLY A 50 -13.46 8.84 22.58
CA GLY A 50 -14.89 8.53 22.49
C GLY A 50 -15.60 9.04 21.23
N THR A 51 -14.90 9.77 20.35
CA THR A 51 -15.44 10.17 19.04
C THR A 51 -15.26 9.04 18.02
N LYS A 52 -16.31 8.76 17.24
CA LYS A 52 -16.23 7.76 16.17
C LYS A 52 -15.29 8.25 15.07
N ARG A 53 -14.14 7.57 14.92
CA ARG A 53 -13.08 7.92 13.96
C ARG A 53 -13.00 7.06 12.70
N PHE A 54 -13.76 5.95 12.63
CA PHE A 54 -13.64 4.96 11.56
C PHE A 54 -12.18 4.59 11.27
N GLY A 55 -11.47 4.28 12.37
CA GLY A 55 -10.03 4.04 12.34
C GLY A 55 -9.64 2.88 11.44
N LEU A 56 -8.38 2.90 11.04
CA LEU A 56 -7.74 1.92 10.18
C LEU A 56 -6.98 0.86 10.99
N ASP A 57 -7.39 0.61 12.24
CA ASP A 57 -6.78 -0.37 13.14
C ASP A 57 -6.73 -1.77 12.48
N GLY A 58 -5.52 -2.30 12.30
CA GLY A 58 -5.23 -3.55 11.59
C GLY A 58 -5.22 -3.45 10.05
N GLY A 59 -5.47 -2.26 9.50
CA GLY A 59 -5.53 -1.97 8.06
C GLY A 59 -4.46 -0.99 7.58
N GLU A 60 -3.45 -0.67 8.39
CA GLU A 60 -2.49 0.41 8.19
C GLU A 60 -1.70 0.25 6.88
N SER A 61 -1.54 -1.00 6.42
CA SER A 61 -0.94 -1.35 5.13
C SER A 61 -1.64 -0.74 3.91
N LEU A 62 -2.90 -0.32 4.05
CA LEU A 62 -3.63 0.39 3.01
C LEU A 62 -2.98 1.74 2.67
N ILE A 63 -2.37 2.42 3.65
CA ILE A 63 -1.73 3.73 3.44
C ILE A 63 -0.55 3.64 2.45
N PRO A 64 0.48 2.79 2.67
CA PRO A 64 1.54 2.62 1.67
C PRO A 64 1.02 1.99 0.37
N ALA A 65 -0.01 1.13 0.40
CA ALA A 65 -0.58 0.55 -0.82
C ALA A 65 -1.19 1.64 -1.73
N LEU A 66 -2.02 2.53 -1.18
CA LEU A 66 -2.61 3.66 -1.92
C LEU A 66 -1.52 4.59 -2.45
N GLU A 67 -0.50 4.87 -1.64
CA GLU A 67 0.64 5.68 -2.10
C GLU A 67 1.33 5.06 -3.33
N GLN A 68 1.52 3.74 -3.34
CA GLN A 68 2.11 3.04 -4.49
C GLN A 68 1.20 3.06 -5.72
N ILE A 69 -0.12 2.93 -5.57
CA ILE A 69 -1.08 3.04 -6.68
C ILE A 69 -0.96 4.41 -7.34
N ILE A 70 -0.94 5.48 -6.53
CA ILE A 70 -0.82 6.86 -7.03
C ILE A 70 0.53 7.07 -7.72
N LYS A 71 1.63 6.67 -7.08
CA LYS A 71 2.98 6.77 -7.65
C LYS A 71 3.09 6.04 -8.99
N ARG A 72 2.52 4.83 -9.07
CA ARG A 72 2.50 4.05 -10.31
C ARG A 72 1.66 4.72 -11.38
N GLY A 73 0.50 5.26 -11.03
CA GLY A 73 -0.34 6.04 -11.94
C GLY A 73 0.41 7.22 -12.54
N GLY A 74 1.11 8.00 -11.70
CA GLY A 74 1.94 9.12 -12.16
C GLY A 74 3.08 8.70 -13.07
N GLN A 75 3.75 7.57 -12.78
CA GLN A 75 4.79 7.00 -13.67
C GLN A 75 4.25 6.57 -15.04
N LEU A 76 2.97 6.21 -15.10
CA LEU A 76 2.28 5.86 -16.35
C LEU A 76 1.73 7.09 -17.09
N GLY A 77 1.95 8.30 -16.57
CA GLY A 77 1.56 9.56 -17.21
C GLY A 77 0.13 10.00 -16.92
N LEU A 78 -0.54 9.41 -15.93
CA LEU A 78 -1.81 9.94 -15.43
C LEU A 78 -1.58 11.32 -14.79
N LYS A 79 -2.48 12.26 -15.08
CA LYS A 79 -2.44 13.65 -14.58
C LYS A 79 -3.49 13.88 -13.51
#